data_AF-A0A4Y2G5W2-F1
#
_entry.id   AF-A0A4Y2G5W2-F1
#
_cell.length_a   1.000
_cell.length_b   1.000
_cell.length_c   1.000
_cell.angle_alpha   90.00
_cell.angle_beta   90.00
_cell.angle_gamma   90.00
#
_symmetry.space_group_name_H-M   'P 1'
#
loop_
_entity.id
_entity.type
_entity.pdbx_description
1 polymer ?
#
loop_
_entity_poly.entity_id
_entity_poly.type
_entity_poly.pdbx_seq_one_letter_code
_entity_poly.pdbx_strand_id
1 'polypeptide(L)'
;MFDVVTIKRPRGAGKKPVLNIGIDRLRKKSVISIPFDDEGICHARAVVVGHAAATNHPKYNSIRIGKWPLQKTLALQLHQNSGVPVSACELDEIKKFEQFLNVQIHVISSENFNKLIYKGVEKTLKLYLWHHDNHYDLIKSMSGFLGKKLYCSHCDKEYEHYWEHRCNECYLKIVSDVDILRRCCLQFRTDFLTVNGVDPFSYSTIASVCMGVYRSKHLPAEMIPVRGYTGSNSFSKESIEWLKYMEHTLGIEICHALNGRGEKNIHGIHVDGYCEETKTVFEFHGCFFHGCEVCML
;
A
#
# COMPACT_ATOMS: atom_id res chain seq x y z
N MET A 1 18.30 -42.88 5.03
CA MET A 1 17.00 -42.66 4.37
C MET A 1 16.27 -41.67 5.26
N PHE A 2 15.98 -40.47 4.76
CA PHE A 2 15.35 -39.39 5.51
C PHE A 2 13.93 -39.24 4.98
N ASP A 3 12.93 -39.17 5.86
CA ASP A 3 11.55 -38.84 5.49
C ASP A 3 11.37 -37.32 5.52
N VAL A 4 10.75 -36.76 4.47
CA VAL A 4 10.55 -35.32 4.28
C VAL A 4 9.05 -35.01 4.27
N VAL A 5 8.60 -34.11 5.14
CA VAL A 5 7.20 -33.69 5.26
C VAL A 5 7.05 -32.22 4.85
N THR A 6 6.20 -31.94 3.85
CA THR A 6 6.00 -30.59 3.27
C THR A 6 4.56 -30.11 3.40
N ILE A 7 4.36 -28.83 3.74
CA ILE A 7 3.03 -28.16 3.79
C ILE A 7 3.01 -26.93 2.86
N LYS A 8 1.92 -26.73 2.10
CA LYS A 8 1.67 -25.54 1.25
C LYS A 8 0.66 -24.57 1.89
N ARG A 9 0.90 -23.26 1.77
CA ARG A 9 0.06 -22.17 2.35
C ARG A 9 -1.19 -21.84 1.50
N PRO A 10 -2.30 -21.38 2.12
CA PRO A 10 -3.37 -20.69 1.41
C PRO A 10 -2.95 -19.27 0.98
N ARG A 11 -3.24 -18.91 -0.27
CA ARG A 11 -2.89 -17.60 -0.86
C ARG A 11 -3.88 -16.50 -0.41
N GLY A 12 -3.35 -15.35 0.00
CA GLY A 12 -4.15 -14.16 0.28
C GLY A 12 -4.87 -13.61 -0.96
N ALA A 13 -6.14 -13.23 -0.80
CA ALA A 13 -6.94 -12.64 -1.86
C ALA A 13 -6.67 -11.13 -1.97
N GLY A 14 -6.45 -10.64 -3.19
CA GLY A 14 -6.16 -9.23 -3.49
C GLY A 14 -7.30 -8.26 -3.17
N LYS A 15 -7.27 -7.07 -3.79
CA LYS A 15 -8.31 -6.05 -3.61
C LYS A 15 -9.70 -6.64 -3.92
N LYS A 16 -10.67 -6.35 -3.06
CA LYS A 16 -12.08 -6.72 -3.26
C LYS A 16 -12.92 -5.46 -3.48
N PRO A 17 -13.98 -5.49 -4.31
CA PRO A 17 -14.93 -4.38 -4.43
C PRO A 17 -15.71 -4.16 -3.12
N VAL A 18 -16.45 -3.05 -3.01
CA VAL A 18 -17.44 -2.84 -1.94
C VAL A 18 -18.63 -3.76 -2.18
N LEU A 19 -18.97 -4.60 -1.20
CA LEU A 19 -20.08 -5.56 -1.25
C LEU A 19 -21.00 -5.42 -0.03
N ASN A 20 -20.44 -5.14 1.15
CA ASN A 20 -21.21 -4.96 2.38
C ASN A 20 -20.93 -3.57 2.94
N ILE A 21 -21.89 -2.66 2.79
CA ILE A 21 -21.75 -1.24 3.09
C ILE A 21 -21.20 -1.01 4.50
N GLY A 22 -21.84 -1.56 5.53
CA GLY A 22 -21.45 -1.37 6.93
C GLY A 22 -20.05 -1.90 7.25
N ILE A 23 -19.72 -3.10 6.78
CA ILE A 23 -18.40 -3.71 6.98
C ILE A 23 -17.32 -2.97 6.18
N ASP A 24 -17.58 -2.67 4.92
CA ASP A 24 -16.64 -2.04 4.01
C ASP A 24 -16.37 -0.59 4.39
N ARG A 25 -17.36 0.15 4.88
CA ARG A 25 -17.19 1.50 5.44
C ARG A 25 -16.18 1.52 6.59
N LEU A 26 -16.17 0.48 7.43
CA LEU A 26 -15.24 0.36 8.55
C LEU A 26 -13.86 -0.18 8.16
N ARG A 27 -13.80 -1.08 7.15
CA ARG A 27 -12.57 -1.81 6.80
C ARG A 27 -11.81 -1.22 5.62
N LYS A 28 -12.50 -0.62 4.64
CA LYS A 28 -11.86 -0.11 3.43
C LYS A 28 -11.17 1.19 3.73
N LYS A 29 -9.84 1.15 3.60
CA LYS A 29 -9.01 2.35 3.66
C LYS A 29 -9.36 3.36 2.55
N SER A 30 -9.98 2.96 1.45
CA SER A 30 -10.33 3.83 0.31
C SER A 30 -11.53 4.74 0.55
N VAL A 31 -12.27 4.54 1.64
CA VAL A 31 -13.39 5.38 2.07
C VAL A 31 -13.00 6.08 3.37
N ILE A 32 -13.37 7.34 3.49
CA ILE A 32 -13.33 8.09 4.75
C ILE A 32 -14.77 8.23 5.21
N SER A 33 -15.07 7.48 6.27
CA SER A 33 -16.38 7.52 6.94
C SER A 33 -16.60 8.89 7.56
N ILE A 34 -17.73 9.52 7.25
CA ILE A 34 -18.17 10.78 7.81
C ILE A 34 -19.04 10.50 9.03
N PRO A 35 -18.84 11.20 10.16
CA PRO A 35 -19.71 11.06 11.31
C PRO A 35 -21.16 11.42 10.96
N PHE A 36 -22.11 10.68 11.51
CA PHE A 36 -23.52 11.07 11.49
C PHE A 36 -23.72 12.37 12.26
N ASP A 37 -24.69 13.16 11.81
CA ASP A 37 -25.06 14.44 12.41
C ASP A 37 -26.56 14.67 12.19
N ASP A 38 -27.25 15.18 13.22
CA ASP A 38 -28.69 15.39 13.22
C ASP A 38 -29.12 16.52 12.25
N GLU A 39 -28.21 17.41 11.87
CA GLU A 39 -28.46 18.51 10.92
C GLU A 39 -28.44 18.05 9.45
N GLY A 40 -28.13 16.78 9.18
CA GLY A 40 -28.14 16.21 7.83
C GLY A 40 -26.97 16.68 6.94
N ILE A 41 -25.98 17.38 7.48
CA ILE A 41 -24.87 18.02 6.74
C ILE A 41 -23.74 17.07 6.30
N CYS A 42 -23.99 15.75 6.26
CA CYS A 42 -22.97 14.75 5.92
C CYS A 42 -22.34 15.01 4.53
N HIS A 43 -23.14 15.50 3.59
CA HIS A 43 -22.68 15.91 2.27
C HIS A 43 -21.62 17.01 2.35
N ALA A 44 -21.92 18.15 2.98
CA ALA A 44 -20.98 19.26 3.12
C ALA A 44 -19.72 18.86 3.89
N ARG A 45 -19.86 18.01 4.93
CA ARG A 45 -18.72 17.44 5.65
C ARG A 45 -17.83 16.60 4.72
N ALA A 46 -18.40 15.73 3.88
CA ALA A 46 -17.65 14.92 2.93
C ALA A 46 -16.91 15.81 1.91
N VAL A 47 -17.58 16.85 1.39
CA VAL A 47 -16.98 17.85 0.49
C VAL A 47 -15.81 18.58 1.15
N VAL A 48 -15.97 19.05 2.39
CA VAL A 48 -14.91 19.71 3.15
C VAL A 48 -13.68 18.81 3.33
N VAL A 49 -13.89 17.54 3.70
CA VAL A 49 -12.77 16.58 3.85
C VAL A 49 -12.09 16.32 2.50
N GLY A 50 -12.88 16.18 1.43
CA GLY A 50 -12.37 15.95 0.08
C GLY A 50 -11.57 17.14 -0.43
N HIS A 51 -12.11 18.35 -0.29
CA HIS A 51 -11.46 19.58 -0.68
C HIS A 51 -10.15 19.81 0.10
N ALA A 52 -10.17 19.55 1.42
CA ALA A 52 -8.96 19.64 2.25
C ALA A 52 -7.87 18.65 1.81
N ALA A 53 -8.25 17.45 1.36
CA ALA A 53 -7.30 16.48 0.80
C ALA A 53 -6.73 16.98 -0.55
N ALA A 54 -7.60 17.47 -1.44
CA ALA A 54 -7.23 17.89 -2.79
C ALA A 54 -6.32 19.14 -2.80
N THR A 55 -6.47 20.01 -1.80
CA THR A 55 -5.71 21.26 -1.67
C THR A 55 -4.52 21.16 -0.72
N ASN A 56 -4.19 19.96 -0.21
CA ASN A 56 -3.12 19.75 0.78
C ASN A 56 -3.25 20.65 2.01
N HIS A 57 -4.47 20.78 2.54
CA HIS A 57 -4.75 21.69 3.65
C HIS A 57 -3.89 21.36 4.89
N PRO A 58 -3.27 22.35 5.56
CA PRO A 58 -2.34 22.10 6.67
C PRO A 58 -2.99 21.37 7.85
N LYS A 59 -4.29 21.59 8.08
CA LYS A 59 -5.09 20.91 9.11
C LYS A 59 -5.84 19.68 8.61
N TYR A 60 -5.45 19.09 7.48
CA TYR A 60 -6.15 17.96 6.86
C TYR A 60 -6.44 16.83 7.84
N ASN A 61 -5.47 16.42 8.66
CA ASN A 61 -5.67 15.34 9.63
C ASN A 61 -6.78 15.66 10.65
N SER A 62 -6.87 16.89 11.13
CA SER A 62 -7.93 17.32 12.04
C SER A 62 -9.30 17.33 11.36
N ILE A 63 -9.36 17.80 10.11
CA ILE A 63 -10.59 17.85 9.30
C ILE A 63 -11.07 16.42 8.97
N ARG A 64 -10.15 15.52 8.60
CA ARG A 64 -10.44 14.13 8.20
C ARG A 64 -10.97 13.30 9.35
N ILE A 65 -10.40 13.41 10.54
CA ILE A 65 -10.78 12.57 11.68
C ILE A 65 -12.19 12.91 12.16
N GLY A 66 -12.65 14.15 12.00
CA GLY A 66 -14.01 14.56 12.37
C GLY A 66 -14.32 14.52 13.87
N LYS A 67 -13.35 14.17 14.73
CA LYS A 67 -13.48 14.11 16.20
C LYS A 67 -13.66 15.48 16.84
N TRP A 68 -13.24 16.55 16.16
CA TRP A 68 -13.28 17.92 16.67
C TRP A 68 -14.24 18.79 15.84
N PRO A 69 -14.76 19.90 16.41
CA PRO A 69 -15.77 20.74 15.75
C PRO A 69 -15.34 21.29 14.40
N LEU A 70 -14.02 21.37 14.12
CA LEU A 70 -13.48 21.99 12.91
C LEU A 70 -14.13 21.47 11.61
N GLN A 71 -14.33 20.16 11.47
CA GLN A 71 -14.98 19.60 10.28
C GLN A 71 -16.43 20.11 10.16
N LYS A 72 -17.19 20.10 11.26
CA LYS A 72 -18.56 20.59 11.31
C LYS A 72 -18.63 22.10 11.03
N THR A 73 -17.77 22.88 11.67
CA THR A 73 -17.69 24.33 11.49
C THR A 73 -17.42 24.70 10.03
N LEU A 74 -16.45 24.04 9.40
CA LEU A 74 -16.14 24.28 7.97
C LEU A 74 -17.31 23.87 7.07
N ALA A 75 -18.04 22.81 7.40
CA ALA A 75 -19.22 22.40 6.64
C ALA A 75 -20.36 23.43 6.76
N LEU A 76 -20.63 23.94 7.96
CA LEU A 76 -21.62 25.00 8.18
C LEU A 76 -21.21 26.30 7.47
N GLN A 77 -19.93 26.66 7.50
CA GLN A 77 -19.41 27.79 6.74
C GLN A 77 -19.57 27.59 5.24
N LEU A 78 -19.38 26.36 4.74
CA LEU A 78 -19.59 26.04 3.33
C LEU A 78 -21.07 26.27 2.93
N HIS A 79 -22.03 25.82 3.74
CA HIS A 79 -23.46 26.12 3.53
C HIS A 79 -23.72 27.63 3.48
N GLN A 80 -23.25 28.36 4.48
CA GLN A 80 -23.44 29.81 4.57
C GLN A 80 -22.84 30.55 3.36
N ASN A 81 -21.59 30.24 3.01
CA ASN A 81 -20.86 30.97 1.97
C ASN A 81 -21.34 30.64 0.54
N SER A 82 -21.92 29.45 0.34
CA SER A 82 -22.48 29.04 -0.95
C SER A 82 -23.97 29.37 -1.11
N GLY A 83 -24.61 29.93 -0.08
CA GLY A 83 -26.04 30.21 -0.08
C GLY A 83 -26.91 28.95 -0.11
N VAL A 84 -26.39 27.83 0.40
CA VAL A 84 -27.11 26.56 0.50
C VAL A 84 -27.71 26.43 1.91
N PRO A 85 -29.04 26.25 2.06
CA PRO A 85 -29.65 26.01 3.35
C PRO A 85 -29.00 24.84 4.11
N VAL A 86 -28.93 24.95 5.43
CA VAL A 86 -28.41 23.87 6.29
C VAL A 86 -29.48 22.79 6.40
N SER A 87 -29.41 21.81 5.52
CA SER A 87 -30.31 20.66 5.46
C SER A 87 -29.63 19.50 4.75
N ALA A 88 -30.33 18.36 4.65
CA ALA A 88 -29.99 17.34 3.67
C ALA A 88 -29.88 18.00 2.28
N CYS A 89 -28.86 17.61 1.52
CA CYS A 89 -28.57 18.15 0.20
C CYS A 89 -29.03 17.17 -0.88
N GLU A 90 -29.74 17.69 -1.87
CA GLU A 90 -30.00 17.03 -3.14
C GLU A 90 -28.96 17.46 -4.19
N LEU A 91 -29.11 16.99 -5.43
CA LEU A 91 -28.13 17.21 -6.50
C LEU A 91 -27.96 18.69 -6.87
N ASP A 92 -28.97 19.54 -6.65
CA ASP A 92 -28.90 20.96 -6.99
C ASP A 92 -28.07 21.76 -5.98
N GLU A 93 -28.06 21.37 -4.71
CA GLU A 93 -27.15 21.92 -3.71
C GLU A 93 -25.70 21.55 -4.01
N ILE A 94 -25.44 20.34 -4.52
CA ILE A 94 -24.08 19.90 -4.90
C ILE A 94 -23.48 20.85 -5.91
N LYS A 95 -24.25 21.25 -6.94
CA LYS A 95 -23.80 22.20 -7.98
C LYS A 95 -23.34 23.52 -7.40
N LYS A 96 -24.01 24.02 -6.35
CA LYS A 96 -23.63 25.27 -5.68
C LYS A 96 -22.29 25.14 -4.94
N PHE A 97 -22.06 24.01 -4.27
CA PHE A 97 -20.77 23.73 -3.64
C PHE A 97 -19.64 23.58 -4.66
N GLU A 98 -19.90 22.94 -5.80
CA GLU A 98 -18.93 22.83 -6.90
C GLU A 98 -18.48 24.19 -7.43
N GLN A 99 -19.46 25.06 -7.68
CA GLN A 99 -19.20 26.42 -8.16
C GLN A 99 -18.40 27.22 -7.14
N PHE A 100 -18.80 27.16 -5.87
CA PHE A 100 -18.15 27.90 -4.79
C PHE A 100 -16.68 27.47 -4.58
N LEU A 101 -16.41 26.17 -4.58
CA LEU A 101 -15.06 25.63 -4.35
C LEU A 101 -14.24 25.47 -5.63
N ASN A 102 -14.83 25.72 -6.81
CA ASN A 102 -14.21 25.48 -8.11
C ASN A 102 -13.67 24.05 -8.28
N VAL A 103 -14.50 23.06 -7.90
CA VAL A 103 -14.18 21.62 -7.99
C VAL A 103 -15.24 20.88 -8.81
N GLN A 104 -14.89 19.68 -9.28
CA GLN A 104 -15.82 18.72 -9.86
C GLN A 104 -16.16 17.65 -8.81
N ILE A 105 -17.44 17.42 -8.55
CA ILE A 105 -17.94 16.39 -7.65
C ILE A 105 -18.54 15.24 -8.46
N HIS A 106 -18.13 14.03 -8.13
CA HIS A 106 -18.70 12.78 -8.62
C HIS A 106 -19.41 12.08 -7.47
N VAL A 107 -20.66 11.66 -7.67
CA VAL A 107 -21.40 10.89 -6.66
C VAL A 107 -21.60 9.47 -7.16
N ILE A 108 -21.14 8.51 -6.37
CA ILE A 108 -21.30 7.08 -6.59
C ILE A 108 -22.33 6.56 -5.60
N SER A 109 -23.34 5.83 -6.09
CA SER A 109 -24.45 5.35 -5.25
C SER A 109 -24.40 3.85 -5.04
N SER A 110 -24.50 3.40 -3.79
CA SER A 110 -24.66 1.96 -3.47
C SER A 110 -25.98 1.39 -3.99
N GLU A 111 -27.05 2.20 -4.00
CA GLU A 111 -28.37 1.82 -4.51
C GLU A 111 -28.34 1.52 -6.02
N ASN A 112 -27.37 2.11 -6.73
CA ASN A 112 -27.15 1.90 -8.15
C ASN A 112 -25.95 0.98 -8.41
N PHE A 113 -25.69 0.01 -7.53
CA PHE A 113 -24.58 -0.94 -7.66
C PHE A 113 -23.20 -0.27 -7.73
N ASN A 114 -22.99 0.77 -6.91
CA ASN A 114 -21.77 1.58 -6.90
C ASN A 114 -21.45 2.22 -8.26
N LYS A 115 -22.47 2.62 -9.01
CA LYS A 115 -22.33 3.39 -10.26
C LYS A 115 -22.33 4.90 -9.99
N LEU A 116 -21.72 5.64 -10.91
CA LEU A 116 -21.76 7.10 -10.96
C LEU A 116 -23.18 7.58 -11.26
N ILE A 117 -23.79 8.30 -10.31
CA ILE A 117 -25.14 8.87 -10.44
C ILE A 117 -25.14 10.37 -10.70
N TYR A 118 -24.03 11.05 -10.36
CA TYR A 118 -23.84 12.47 -10.63
C TYR A 118 -22.42 12.72 -11.10
N LYS A 119 -22.30 13.48 -12.18
CA LYS A 119 -21.02 13.96 -12.71
C LYS A 119 -21.07 15.47 -12.88
N GLY A 120 -20.31 16.15 -12.04
CA GLY A 120 -20.08 17.57 -12.12
C GLY A 120 -19.41 18.05 -13.40
N VAL A 121 -19.41 19.37 -13.57
CA VAL A 121 -18.68 20.05 -14.65
C VAL A 121 -17.18 19.76 -14.53
N GLU A 122 -16.50 19.50 -15.64
CA GLU A 122 -15.08 19.16 -15.65
C GLU A 122 -14.23 20.28 -15.02
N LYS A 123 -13.44 19.91 -14.01
CA LYS A 123 -12.51 20.79 -13.29
C LYS A 123 -11.22 20.04 -12.95
N THR A 124 -10.17 20.79 -12.65
CA THR A 124 -8.86 20.25 -12.27
C THR A 124 -8.93 19.42 -11.00
N LEU A 125 -9.64 19.90 -9.98
CA LEU A 125 -9.81 19.21 -8.71
C LEU A 125 -11.10 18.38 -8.75
N LYS A 126 -10.98 17.06 -8.50
CA LYS A 126 -12.10 16.12 -8.50
C LYS A 126 -12.30 15.52 -7.12
N LEU A 127 -13.54 15.54 -6.64
CA LEU A 127 -13.96 14.93 -5.38
C LEU A 127 -14.93 13.78 -5.69
N TYR A 128 -14.77 12.66 -5.00
CA TYR A 128 -15.62 11.48 -5.18
C TYR A 128 -16.37 11.20 -3.89
N LEU A 129 -17.68 11.22 -3.93
CA LEU A 129 -18.56 10.96 -2.79
C LEU A 129 -19.25 9.62 -2.97
N TRP A 130 -19.44 8.91 -1.87
CA TRP A 130 -20.21 7.67 -1.84
C TRP A 130 -21.53 7.92 -1.11
N HIS A 131 -22.63 7.81 -1.84
CA HIS A 131 -23.99 7.87 -1.32
C HIS A 131 -24.49 6.47 -0.98
N HIS A 132 -24.91 6.27 0.26
CA HIS A 132 -25.49 5.02 0.76
C HIS A 132 -26.35 5.29 1.99
N ASP A 133 -27.47 4.58 2.16
CA ASP A 133 -28.35 4.68 3.33
C ASP A 133 -28.69 6.14 3.74
N ASN A 134 -28.98 7.01 2.75
CA ASN A 134 -29.18 8.47 2.92
C ASN A 134 -28.01 9.21 3.60
N HIS A 135 -26.79 8.72 3.43
CA HIS A 135 -25.55 9.24 3.99
C HIS A 135 -24.48 9.42 2.91
N TYR A 136 -23.59 10.39 3.12
CA TYR A 136 -22.46 10.66 2.25
C TYR A 136 -21.12 10.41 2.97
N ASP A 137 -20.34 9.50 2.41
CA ASP A 137 -18.93 9.32 2.76
C ASP A 137 -18.01 9.84 1.65
N LEU A 138 -16.74 10.08 1.98
CA LEU A 138 -15.74 10.49 0.97
C LEU A 138 -15.00 9.26 0.42
N ILE A 139 -14.93 9.13 -0.90
CA ILE A 139 -14.05 8.17 -1.57
C ILE A 139 -12.69 8.84 -1.80
N LYS A 140 -11.67 8.41 -1.05
CA LYS A 140 -10.31 8.93 -1.20
C LYS A 140 -9.54 8.29 -2.36
N SER A 141 -9.97 7.10 -2.79
CA SER A 141 -9.30 6.33 -3.85
C SER A 141 -10.30 5.48 -4.60
N MET A 142 -10.61 5.87 -5.84
CA MET A 142 -11.53 5.14 -6.72
C MET A 142 -11.06 3.72 -7.02
N SER A 143 -9.77 3.52 -7.29
CA SER A 143 -9.22 2.17 -7.52
C SER A 143 -9.39 1.26 -6.29
N GLY A 144 -9.14 1.79 -5.08
CA GLY A 144 -9.35 1.04 -3.84
C GLY A 144 -10.84 0.78 -3.54
N PHE A 145 -11.71 1.73 -3.87
CA PHE A 145 -13.16 1.62 -3.69
C PHE A 145 -13.76 0.54 -4.62
N LEU A 146 -13.43 0.60 -5.91
CA LEU A 146 -13.87 -0.36 -6.93
C LEU A 146 -13.17 -1.73 -6.83
N GLY A 147 -12.15 -1.85 -5.98
CA GLY A 147 -11.38 -3.09 -5.84
C GLY A 147 -10.49 -3.41 -7.04
N LYS A 148 -10.04 -2.37 -7.76
CA LYS A 148 -9.25 -2.47 -8.99
C LYS A 148 -7.82 -1.99 -8.78
N LYS A 149 -6.91 -2.41 -9.64
CA LYS A 149 -5.52 -1.94 -9.58
C LYS A 149 -5.44 -0.46 -9.94
N LEU A 150 -6.05 -0.07 -11.06
CA LEU A 150 -5.91 1.26 -11.64
C LEU A 150 -7.27 1.89 -11.94
N TYR A 151 -7.30 3.22 -11.96
CA TYR A 151 -8.48 4.02 -12.28
C TYR A 151 -8.04 5.29 -13.01
N CYS A 152 -8.72 5.64 -14.09
CA CYS A 152 -8.50 6.87 -14.84
C CYS A 152 -9.58 7.88 -14.47
N SER A 153 -9.16 9.00 -13.87
CA SER A 153 -10.05 10.11 -13.50
C SER A 153 -10.49 10.98 -14.68
N HIS A 154 -9.89 10.84 -15.85
CA HIS A 154 -10.30 11.57 -17.05
C HIS A 154 -11.41 10.83 -17.80
N CYS A 155 -11.26 9.51 -17.93
CA CYS A 155 -12.21 8.66 -18.63
C CYS A 155 -13.28 8.04 -17.73
N ASP A 156 -13.13 8.18 -16.42
CA ASP A 156 -13.95 7.52 -15.40
C ASP A 156 -14.04 6.00 -15.60
N LYS A 157 -12.86 5.39 -15.80
CA LYS A 157 -12.73 3.95 -16.09
C LYS A 157 -11.70 3.28 -15.19
N GLU A 158 -12.11 2.15 -14.64
CA GLU A 158 -11.25 1.19 -13.96
C GLU A 158 -10.60 0.21 -14.94
N TYR A 159 -9.41 -0.28 -14.59
CA TYR A 159 -8.67 -1.27 -15.36
C TYR A 159 -7.66 -2.00 -14.47
N GLU A 160 -7.20 -3.17 -14.91
CA GLU A 160 -6.28 -4.00 -14.15
C GLU A 160 -4.83 -3.69 -14.54
N HIS A 161 -4.60 -3.44 -15.82
CA HIS A 161 -3.26 -3.24 -16.38
C HIS A 161 -3.17 -1.98 -17.23
N TYR A 162 -2.02 -1.31 -17.19
CA TYR A 162 -1.82 -0.02 -17.87
C TYR A 162 -2.06 -0.07 -19.39
N TRP A 163 -1.84 -1.22 -20.03
CA TRP A 163 -2.05 -1.40 -21.47
C TRP A 163 -3.52 -1.54 -21.88
N GLU A 164 -4.42 -1.85 -20.94
CA GLU A 164 -5.86 -1.98 -21.19
C GLU A 164 -6.53 -0.62 -21.40
N HIS A 165 -5.89 0.45 -20.91
CA HIS A 165 -6.45 1.79 -20.94
C HIS A 165 -5.53 2.79 -21.65
N ARG A 166 -5.78 3.00 -22.95
CA ARG A 166 -5.04 3.93 -23.80
C ARG A 166 -5.77 5.26 -23.95
N CYS A 167 -5.87 6.02 -22.87
CA CYS A 167 -6.34 7.41 -22.95
C CYS A 167 -5.16 8.37 -23.17
N ASN A 168 -5.35 9.44 -23.95
CA ASN A 168 -4.28 10.38 -24.27
C ASN A 168 -3.68 11.02 -23.01
N GLU A 169 -4.53 11.46 -22.08
CA GLU A 169 -4.11 12.00 -20.77
C GLU A 169 -3.27 11.02 -19.95
N CYS A 170 -3.64 9.73 -19.98
CA CYS A 170 -2.96 8.67 -19.26
C CYS A 170 -1.58 8.42 -19.86
N TYR A 171 -1.52 8.40 -21.20
CA TYR A 171 -0.28 8.22 -21.94
C TYR A 171 0.68 9.39 -21.70
N LEU A 172 0.20 10.64 -21.79
CA LEU A 172 1.00 11.83 -21.53
C LEU A 172 1.57 11.86 -20.11
N LYS A 173 0.79 11.45 -19.09
CA LYS A 173 1.29 11.31 -17.72
C LYS A 173 2.42 10.31 -17.61
N ILE A 174 2.28 9.13 -18.21
CA ILE A 174 3.32 8.10 -18.19
C ILE A 174 4.60 8.63 -18.87
N VAL A 175 4.48 9.27 -20.04
CA VAL A 175 5.63 9.82 -20.76
C VAL A 175 6.32 10.91 -19.93
N SER A 176 5.55 11.82 -19.33
CA SER A 176 6.08 12.88 -18.46
C SER A 176 6.79 12.31 -17.23
N ASP A 177 6.19 11.36 -16.53
CA ASP A 177 6.77 10.75 -15.32
C ASP A 177 8.07 10.01 -15.65
N VAL A 178 8.10 9.27 -16.76
CA VAL A 178 9.30 8.55 -17.22
C VAL A 178 10.40 9.54 -17.63
N ASP A 179 10.05 10.63 -18.32
CA ASP A 179 11.02 11.64 -18.71
C ASP A 179 11.60 12.40 -17.49
N ILE A 180 10.77 12.76 -16.52
CA ILE A 180 11.20 13.38 -15.25
C ILE A 180 12.13 12.41 -14.51
N LEU A 181 11.72 11.15 -14.34
CA LEU A 181 12.52 10.14 -13.67
C LEU A 181 13.88 9.95 -14.37
N ARG A 182 13.88 9.85 -15.70
CA ARG A 182 15.12 9.74 -16.50
C ARG A 182 16.04 10.93 -16.25
N ARG A 183 15.53 12.15 -16.31
CA ARG A 183 16.32 13.38 -16.08
C ARG A 183 16.90 13.41 -14.66
N CYS A 184 16.09 13.10 -13.65
CA CYS A 184 16.55 13.00 -12.26
C CYS A 184 17.63 11.93 -12.07
N CYS A 185 17.46 10.74 -12.66
CA CYS A 185 18.46 9.67 -12.57
C CYS A 185 19.77 10.04 -13.26
N LEU A 186 19.73 10.72 -14.41
CA LEU A 186 20.94 11.18 -15.10
C LEU A 186 21.70 12.24 -14.29
N GLN A 187 20.99 13.20 -13.69
CA GLN A 187 21.59 14.20 -12.82
C GLN A 187 22.19 13.54 -11.57
N PHE A 188 21.43 12.66 -10.91
CA PHE A 188 21.91 11.90 -9.75
C PHE A 188 23.16 11.07 -10.07
N ARG A 189 23.20 10.38 -11.22
CA ARG A 189 24.39 9.64 -11.67
C ARG A 189 25.60 10.56 -11.80
N THR A 190 25.39 11.70 -12.45
CA THR A 190 26.45 12.69 -12.71
C THR A 190 27.02 13.21 -11.39
N ASP A 191 26.15 13.72 -10.52
CA ASP A 191 26.57 14.27 -9.22
C ASP A 191 27.29 13.23 -8.37
N PHE A 192 26.77 12.00 -8.32
CA PHE A 192 27.35 10.93 -7.52
C PHE A 192 28.71 10.47 -8.06
N LEU A 193 28.86 10.37 -9.39
CA LEU A 193 30.15 10.08 -10.01
C LEU A 193 31.16 11.20 -9.77
N THR A 194 30.74 12.47 -9.88
CA THR A 194 31.64 13.62 -9.67
C THR A 194 32.15 13.69 -8.24
N VAL A 195 31.28 13.46 -7.24
CA VAL A 195 31.67 13.54 -5.81
C VAL A 195 32.38 12.27 -5.36
N ASN A 196 31.84 11.11 -5.71
CA ASN A 196 32.26 9.83 -5.13
C ASN A 196 33.11 8.97 -6.07
N GLY A 197 33.15 9.22 -7.38
CA GLY A 197 33.87 8.38 -8.35
C GLY A 197 33.27 6.98 -8.50
N VAL A 198 32.09 6.73 -7.94
CA VAL A 198 31.38 5.45 -7.98
C VAL A 198 30.08 5.65 -8.74
N ASP A 199 29.77 4.76 -9.67
CA ASP A 199 28.49 4.80 -10.37
C ASP A 199 27.37 4.26 -9.47
N PRO A 200 26.37 5.07 -9.11
CA PRO A 200 25.29 4.62 -8.24
C PRO A 200 24.39 3.57 -8.88
N PHE A 201 24.36 3.46 -10.21
CA PHE A 201 23.53 2.48 -10.92
C PHE A 201 24.21 1.12 -11.11
N SER A 202 25.46 0.96 -10.66
CA SER A 202 26.14 -0.34 -10.58
C SER A 202 25.69 -1.17 -9.37
N TYR A 203 24.80 -0.65 -8.53
CA TYR A 203 24.29 -1.33 -7.34
C TYR A 203 22.76 -1.31 -7.32
N SER A 204 22.16 -2.31 -6.70
CA SER A 204 20.69 -2.46 -6.64
C SER A 204 20.02 -1.53 -5.63
N THR A 205 20.75 -1.01 -4.64
CA THR A 205 20.20 -0.15 -3.58
C THR A 205 21.16 0.99 -3.22
N ILE A 206 20.62 2.12 -2.80
CA ILE A 206 21.39 3.29 -2.34
C ILE A 206 22.34 2.89 -1.18
N ALA A 207 21.88 2.07 -0.25
CA ALA A 207 22.71 1.60 0.86
C ALA A 207 23.94 0.81 0.36
N SER A 208 23.77 -0.02 -0.67
CA SER A 208 24.86 -0.76 -1.29
C SER A 208 25.86 0.16 -1.99
N VAL A 209 25.38 1.20 -2.69
CA VAL A 209 26.24 2.25 -3.27
C VAL A 209 27.05 2.95 -2.16
N CYS A 210 26.38 3.41 -1.10
CA CYS A 210 27.03 4.08 0.02
C CYS A 210 28.10 3.20 0.68
N MET A 211 27.83 1.90 0.80
CA MET A 211 28.82 0.93 1.28
C MET A 211 29.99 0.78 0.30
N GLY A 212 29.75 0.81 -1.01
CA GLY A 212 30.80 0.84 -2.04
C GLY A 212 31.70 2.07 -1.91
N VAL A 213 31.10 3.25 -1.74
CA VAL A 213 31.83 4.50 -1.49
C VAL A 213 32.66 4.40 -0.22
N TYR A 214 32.04 3.96 0.88
CA TYR A 214 32.72 3.78 2.16
C TYR A 214 33.93 2.85 2.05
N ARG A 215 33.77 1.69 1.41
CA ARG A 215 34.86 0.72 1.20
C ARG A 215 35.98 1.28 0.32
N SER A 216 35.64 2.06 -0.70
CA SER A 216 36.62 2.60 -1.64
C SER A 216 37.42 3.79 -1.09
N LYS A 217 36.83 4.61 -0.22
CA LYS A 217 37.41 5.90 0.21
C LYS A 217 37.68 6.03 1.71
N HIS A 218 37.01 5.26 2.55
CA HIS A 218 36.96 5.51 3.99
C HIS A 218 37.30 4.30 4.86
N LEU A 219 37.35 3.08 4.29
CA LEU A 219 37.65 1.87 5.05
C LEU A 219 39.17 1.63 5.15
N PRO A 220 39.75 1.56 6.36
CA PRO A 220 41.15 1.19 6.55
C PRO A 220 41.40 -0.28 6.15
N ALA A 221 42.55 -0.55 5.53
CA ALA A 221 42.90 -1.88 5.02
C ALA A 221 42.90 -3.00 6.08
N GLU A 222 43.14 -2.64 7.34
CA GLU A 222 43.25 -3.57 8.48
C GLU A 222 41.90 -4.12 8.96
N MET A 223 40.77 -3.53 8.54
CA MET A 223 39.43 -3.91 9.01
C MET A 223 38.72 -4.96 8.13
N ILE A 224 39.32 -5.39 7.02
CA ILE A 224 38.71 -6.39 6.12
C ILE A 224 39.16 -7.79 6.58
N PRO A 225 38.25 -8.65 7.07
CA PRO A 225 38.62 -10.01 7.45
C PRO A 225 39.15 -10.76 6.22
N VAL A 226 40.29 -11.45 6.36
CA VAL A 226 40.95 -12.22 5.28
C VAL A 226 40.02 -13.26 4.62
N ARG A 227 38.94 -13.65 5.30
CA ARG A 227 37.92 -14.61 4.81
C ARG A 227 36.55 -13.98 4.51
N GLY A 228 36.44 -12.64 4.47
CA GLY A 228 35.19 -11.93 4.22
C GLY A 228 34.23 -11.90 5.43
N TYR A 229 33.05 -11.30 5.24
CA TYR A 229 31.97 -11.29 6.24
C TYR A 229 31.17 -12.60 6.11
N THR A 230 31.10 -13.40 7.17
CA THR A 230 30.24 -14.59 7.21
C THR A 230 28.78 -14.14 7.18
N GLY A 231 28.01 -14.59 6.19
CA GLY A 231 26.56 -14.35 6.15
C GLY A 231 25.89 -14.96 7.38
N SER A 232 25.03 -14.19 8.06
CA SER A 232 24.18 -14.72 9.11
C SER A 232 23.08 -15.58 8.48
N ASN A 233 22.96 -16.85 8.87
CA ASN A 233 21.79 -17.66 8.52
C ASN A 233 20.53 -16.97 9.07
N SER A 234 19.49 -16.85 8.24
CA SER A 234 18.24 -16.18 8.60
C SER A 234 17.09 -17.20 8.66
N PHE A 235 16.31 -17.18 9.75
CA PHE A 235 15.09 -17.98 9.91
C PHE A 235 13.84 -17.07 9.99
N SER A 236 12.66 -17.60 9.63
CA SER A 236 11.39 -16.88 9.82
C SER A 236 10.75 -17.22 11.17
N LYS A 237 10.01 -16.27 11.76
CA LYS A 237 9.28 -16.49 13.02
C LYS A 237 8.29 -17.65 12.90
N GLU A 238 7.63 -17.74 11.75
CA GLU A 238 6.65 -18.77 11.41
C GLU A 238 7.30 -20.15 11.26
N SER A 239 8.54 -20.23 10.74
CA SER A 239 9.30 -21.49 10.68
C SER A 239 9.57 -22.02 12.09
N ILE A 240 10.01 -21.16 13.02
CA ILE A 240 10.27 -21.58 14.40
C ILE A 240 8.99 -21.98 15.13
N GLU A 241 7.88 -21.25 14.95
CA GLU A 241 6.59 -21.62 15.55
C GLU A 241 6.08 -22.97 15.03
N TRP A 242 6.27 -23.25 13.74
CA TRP A 242 5.92 -24.55 13.16
C TRP A 242 6.79 -25.69 13.72
N LEU A 243 8.10 -25.49 13.84
CA LEU A 243 9.01 -26.49 14.42
C LEU A 243 8.64 -26.80 15.87
N LYS A 244 8.33 -25.79 16.69
CA LYS A 244 7.85 -25.98 18.07
C LYS A 244 6.52 -26.75 18.14
N TYR A 245 5.62 -26.49 17.19
CA TYR A 245 4.38 -27.25 17.08
C TYR A 245 4.65 -28.73 16.74
N MET A 246 5.60 -29.00 15.84
CA MET A 246 6.00 -30.37 15.49
C MET A 246 6.68 -31.08 16.66
N GLU A 247 7.55 -30.40 17.41
CA GLU A 247 8.15 -30.92 18.66
C GLU A 247 7.06 -31.37 19.64
N HIS A 248 6.07 -30.51 19.89
CA HIS A 248 4.97 -30.82 20.80
C HIS A 248 4.07 -31.96 20.28
N THR A 249 3.78 -31.98 18.98
CA THR A 249 2.84 -32.93 18.38
C THR A 249 3.41 -34.34 18.27
N LEU A 250 4.71 -34.44 17.94
CA LEU A 250 5.41 -35.71 17.77
C LEU A 250 6.13 -36.17 19.04
N GLY A 251 6.22 -35.31 20.07
CA GLY A 251 6.92 -35.63 21.32
C GLY A 251 8.42 -35.81 21.15
N ILE A 252 9.02 -35.13 20.16
CA ILE A 252 10.44 -35.24 19.81
C ILE A 252 11.17 -33.91 20.02
N GLU A 253 12.47 -33.96 20.27
CA GLU A 253 13.34 -32.77 20.31
C GLU A 253 13.85 -32.47 18.89
N ILE A 254 13.64 -31.23 18.40
CA ILE A 254 14.06 -30.79 17.06
C ILE A 254 15.08 -29.67 17.19
N CYS A 255 16.33 -29.89 16.77
CA CYS A 255 17.36 -28.86 16.69
C CYS A 255 16.99 -27.81 15.62
N HIS A 256 16.97 -26.52 15.98
CA HIS A 256 16.59 -25.42 15.09
C HIS A 256 17.27 -24.10 15.52
N ALA A 257 17.18 -23.04 14.71
CA ALA A 257 17.95 -21.80 14.89
C ALA A 257 17.79 -21.04 16.22
N LEU A 258 16.76 -21.35 17.01
CA LEU A 258 16.42 -20.69 18.28
C LEU A 258 16.56 -21.60 19.50
N ASN A 259 17.18 -22.77 19.36
CA ASN A 259 17.55 -23.63 20.49
C ASN A 259 19.06 -23.79 20.63
N GLY A 260 19.50 -24.24 21.81
CA GLY A 260 20.91 -24.17 22.24
C GLY A 260 21.93 -24.96 21.41
N ARG A 261 21.48 -25.77 20.43
CA ARG A 261 22.34 -26.52 19.51
C ARG A 261 22.44 -25.92 18.10
N GLY A 262 21.60 -24.93 17.77
CA GLY A 262 21.57 -24.27 16.46
C GLY A 262 21.04 -25.15 15.31
N GLU A 263 21.04 -24.60 14.10
CA GLU A 263 20.69 -25.33 12.87
C GLU A 263 21.73 -26.42 12.57
N LYS A 264 21.28 -27.63 12.23
CA LYS A 264 22.19 -28.71 11.86
C LYS A 264 22.69 -28.53 10.43
N ASN A 265 24.00 -28.64 10.24
CA ASN A 265 24.60 -28.71 8.91
C ASN A 265 24.75 -30.17 8.49
N ILE A 266 24.12 -30.53 7.37
CA ILE A 266 24.20 -31.86 6.76
C ILE A 266 24.81 -31.67 5.36
N HIS A 267 26.02 -32.20 5.15
CA HIS A 267 26.74 -32.12 3.86
C HIS A 267 26.88 -30.69 3.27
N GLY A 268 27.03 -29.67 4.12
CA GLY A 268 27.17 -28.28 3.70
C GLY A 268 25.85 -27.51 3.60
N ILE A 269 24.70 -28.17 3.81
CA ILE A 269 23.37 -27.56 3.78
C ILE A 269 22.84 -27.40 5.21
N HIS A 270 22.39 -26.21 5.55
CA HIS A 270 21.67 -25.95 6.80
C HIS A 270 20.19 -26.29 6.60
N VAL A 271 19.61 -27.04 7.54
CA VAL A 271 18.18 -27.40 7.53
C VAL A 271 17.42 -26.62 8.61
N ASP A 272 16.15 -26.28 8.34
CA ASP A 272 15.32 -25.50 9.27
C ASP A 272 15.16 -26.22 10.63
N GLY A 273 14.95 -27.54 10.62
CA GLY A 273 14.85 -28.37 11.80
C GLY A 273 15.39 -29.79 11.61
N TYR A 274 16.01 -30.37 12.64
CA TYR A 274 16.50 -31.75 12.60
C TYR A 274 16.30 -32.48 13.93
N CYS A 275 15.75 -33.70 13.86
CA CYS A 275 15.63 -34.59 15.01
C CYS A 275 16.71 -35.69 14.96
N GLU A 276 17.55 -35.77 15.99
CA GLU A 276 18.65 -36.75 16.08
C GLU A 276 18.16 -38.18 16.29
N GLU A 277 17.12 -38.35 17.09
CA GLU A 277 16.56 -39.65 17.45
C GLU A 277 15.93 -40.35 16.24
N THR A 278 15.14 -39.61 15.46
CA THR A 278 14.41 -40.17 14.31
C THR A 278 15.18 -40.01 13.00
N LYS A 279 16.30 -39.27 12.99
CA LYS A 279 17.02 -38.86 11.77
C LYS A 279 16.06 -38.24 10.75
N THR A 280 15.21 -37.33 11.20
CA THR A 280 14.19 -36.65 10.36
C THR A 280 14.58 -35.20 10.14
N VAL A 281 14.46 -34.73 8.90
CA VAL A 281 14.65 -33.32 8.52
C VAL A 281 13.28 -32.67 8.38
N PHE A 282 13.10 -31.54 9.05
CA PHE A 282 11.90 -30.71 8.98
C PHE A 282 12.24 -29.45 8.20
N GLU A 283 11.66 -29.30 7.02
CA GLU A 283 11.91 -28.15 6.15
C GLU A 283 10.62 -27.34 5.96
N PHE A 284 10.68 -26.05 6.31
CA PHE A 284 9.56 -25.14 6.21
C PHE A 284 9.72 -24.29 4.95
N HIS A 285 9.01 -24.64 3.88
CA HIS A 285 9.09 -23.87 2.63
C HIS A 285 8.44 -22.48 2.75
N GLY A 286 9.24 -21.54 3.25
CA GLY A 286 8.92 -20.13 3.40
C GLY A 286 10.08 -19.27 2.89
N CYS A 287 10.18 -19.12 1.55
CA CYS A 287 10.98 -18.15 0.81
C CYS A 287 12.27 -18.67 0.09
N PHE A 288 12.68 -17.87 -0.89
CA PHE A 288 13.53 -18.08 -2.09
C PHE A 288 14.89 -18.78 -1.92
N PHE A 289 15.40 -18.97 -0.70
CA PHE A 289 16.81 -19.29 -0.46
C PHE A 289 17.08 -20.74 -0.03
N HIS A 290 16.05 -21.56 0.14
CA HIS A 290 16.21 -22.95 0.59
C HIS A 290 15.70 -23.94 -0.46
N GLY A 291 16.65 -24.68 -1.06
CA GLY A 291 16.53 -26.10 -1.42
C GLY A 291 15.48 -26.56 -2.43
N CYS A 292 14.70 -25.71 -3.07
CA CYS A 292 13.69 -26.16 -4.04
C CYS A 292 14.33 -26.62 -5.36
N GLU A 293 14.17 -27.90 -5.74
CA GLU A 293 14.62 -28.44 -7.03
C GLU A 293 14.05 -27.67 -8.24
N VAL A 294 12.90 -27.02 -8.10
CA VAL A 294 12.27 -26.20 -9.15
C VAL A 294 12.89 -24.80 -9.24
N CYS A 295 13.54 -24.31 -8.18
CA CYS A 295 14.19 -22.99 -8.19
C CYS A 295 15.68 -23.06 -8.60
N MET A 296 16.22 -24.26 -8.77
CA MET A 296 17.59 -24.55 -9.24
C MET A 296 17.63 -24.96 -10.72
N LEU A 297 16.51 -24.84 -11.45
CA LEU A 297 16.40 -24.99 -12.92
C LEU A 297 15.85 -23.71 -13.55
#